data_AF-A0A2M7E1V3-F1
#
_entry.id   AF-A0A2M7E1V3-F1
#
_cell.length_a   1.000
_cell.length_b   1.000
_cell.length_c   1.000
_cell.angle_alpha   90.00
_cell.angle_beta   90.00
_cell.angle_gamma   90.00
#
_symmetry.space_group_name_H-M   'P 1'
#
loop_
_entity.id
_entity.type
_entity.pdbx_description
1 polymer ?
#
loop_
_entity_poly.entity_id
_entity_poly.type
_entity_poly.pdbx_seq_one_letter_code
_entity_poly.pdbx_strand_id
1 'polypeptide(L)'
;MKKIAIPVTKSNQVDDHFGHCEFYGVYTISEKNEIVDVQTIKSEQGCGCHSNIASVLAEQGVTVMLAGGIGGGAINVLNNSGIEVVR
;
A
#
# COMPACT_ATOMS: atom_id res chain seq x y z
N MET A 1 12.39 10.29 -5.90
CA MET A 1 11.46 10.32 -4.74
C MET A 1 10.81 8.94 -4.60
N LYS A 2 10.71 8.42 -3.37
CA LYS A 2 10.16 7.08 -3.10
C LYS A 2 8.74 7.23 -2.54
N LYS A 3 7.82 6.33 -2.89
CA LYS A 3 6.48 6.29 -2.28
C LYS A 3 6.23 4.95 -1.63
N ILE A 4 5.74 5.00 -0.39
CA ILE A 4 5.49 3.84 0.45
C ILE A 4 4.02 3.84 0.82
N ALA A 5 3.34 2.71 0.61
CA ALA A 5 1.98 2.48 1.05
C ALA A 5 1.95 1.61 2.31
N ILE A 6 1.00 1.89 3.20
CA ILE A 6 0.77 1.15 4.45
C ILE A 6 -0.75 0.95 4.61
N PRO A 7 -1.25 -0.28 4.85
CA PRO A 7 -2.63 -0.50 5.23
C PRO A 7 -2.93 0.23 6.54
N VAL A 8 -3.99 1.03 6.56
CA VAL A 8 -4.39 1.79 7.76
C VAL A 8 -5.89 1.75 7.98
N THR A 9 -6.26 1.80 9.25
CA THR A 9 -7.65 1.98 9.68
C THR A 9 -8.09 3.44 9.45
N LYS A 10 -9.39 3.70 9.57
CA LYS A 10 -9.94 5.07 9.53
C LYS A 10 -9.31 6.03 10.56
N SER A 11 -8.81 5.52 11.67
CA SER A 11 -8.12 6.31 12.71
C SER A 11 -6.61 6.42 12.48
N ASN A 12 -6.14 6.10 11.26
CA ASN A 12 -4.74 6.16 10.84
C ASN A 12 -3.81 5.31 11.72
N GLN A 13 -4.31 4.14 12.16
CA GLN A 13 -3.49 3.12 12.81
C GLN A 13 -3.12 2.06 11.77
N VAL A 14 -1.94 1.43 11.89
CA VAL A 14 -1.56 0.32 11.02
C VAL A 14 -2.60 -0.79 11.11
N ASP A 15 -3.11 -1.21 9.96
CA ASP A 15 -4.04 -2.33 9.85
C ASP A 15 -3.26 -3.61 9.54
N ASP A 16 -3.53 -4.67 10.30
CA ASP A 16 -2.82 -5.93 10.16
C ASP A 16 -3.38 -6.78 9.01
N HIS A 17 -4.49 -6.40 8.38
CA HIS A 17 -5.07 -7.18 7.29
C HIS A 17 -5.12 -6.39 5.97
N PHE A 18 -4.06 -6.51 5.15
CA PHE A 18 -3.96 -5.85 3.84
C PHE A 18 -5.22 -6.03 2.96
N GLY A 19 -5.74 -7.26 2.86
CA GLY A 19 -6.87 -7.55 1.97
C GLY A 19 -8.25 -7.02 2.42
N HIS A 20 -8.35 -6.44 3.61
CA HIS A 20 -9.58 -6.00 4.26
C HIS A 20 -9.46 -4.61 4.91
N CYS A 21 -8.31 -3.95 4.79
CA CYS A 21 -8.14 -2.61 5.32
C CYS A 21 -9.06 -1.62 4.60
N GLU A 22 -9.53 -0.62 5.34
CA GLU A 22 -10.41 0.41 4.74
C GLU A 22 -9.61 1.43 3.90
N PHE A 23 -8.33 1.64 4.24
CA PHE A 23 -7.49 2.66 3.63
C PHE A 23 -6.04 2.22 3.47
N TYR A 24 -5.35 2.90 2.57
CA TYR A 24 -3.90 2.88 2.43
C TYR A 24 -3.37 4.29 2.66
N GLY A 25 -2.49 4.44 3.65
CA GLY A 25 -1.68 5.65 3.80
C GLY A 25 -0.52 5.60 2.80
N VAL A 26 -0.39 6.62 1.96
CA VAL A 26 0.71 6.75 0.99
C VAL A 26 1.61 7.90 1.39
N TYR A 27 2.87 7.59 1.62
CA TYR A 27 3.89 8.50 2.11
C TYR A 27 4.91 8.76 1.00
N THR A 28 5.09 10.02 0.62
CA THR A 28 6.16 10.42 -0.30
C THR A 28 7.41 10.78 0.49
N ILE A 29 8.50 10.11 0.18
CA ILE A 29 9.80 10.25 0.83
C ILE A 29 10.77 10.97 -0.12
N SER A 30 11.36 12.06 0.37
CA SER A 30 12.38 12.83 -0.33
C SER A 30 13.70 12.04 -0.43
N GLU A 31 14.63 12.52 -1.25
CA GLU A 31 15.98 11.94 -1.35
C GLU A 31 16.78 12.10 -0.05
N LYS A 32 16.36 12.98 0.86
CA LYS A 32 16.92 13.17 2.19
C LYS A 32 16.26 12.29 3.26
N ASN A 33 15.41 11.34 2.86
CA ASN A 33 14.62 10.47 3.74
C ASN A 33 13.61 11.20 4.63
N GLU A 34 13.07 12.32 4.17
CA GLU A 34 12.02 13.07 4.87
C GLU A 34 10.65 12.73 4.27
N ILE A 35 9.61 12.62 5.10
CA ILE A 35 8.23 12.57 4.62
C ILE A 35 7.83 13.97 4.16
N VAL A 36 7.56 14.12 2.87
CA VAL A 36 7.20 15.42 2.26
C VAL A 36 5.75 15.51 1.83
N ASP A 37 5.02 14.38 1.81
CA ASP A 37 3.60 14.33 1.51
C ASP A 37 2.97 13.06 2.11
N VAL A 38 1.70 13.16 2.51
CA VAL A 38 0.90 12.06 3.04
C VAL A 38 -0.49 12.11 2.42
N GLN A 39 -0.88 11.01 1.78
CA GLN A 39 -2.20 10.85 1.18
C GLN A 39 -2.89 9.62 1.76
N THR A 40 -4.22 9.59 1.68
CA THR A 40 -5.02 8.45 2.08
C THR A 40 -5.85 7.99 0.89
N ILE A 41 -5.68 6.74 0.50
CA ILE A 41 -6.45 6.11 -0.57
C ILE A 41 -7.44 5.16 0.08
N LYS A 42 -8.72 5.28 -0.28
CA LYS A 42 -9.73 4.33 0.18
C LYS A 42 -9.56 3.01 -0.56
N SER A 43 -9.60 1.89 0.15
CA SER A 43 -9.64 0.58 -0.50
C SER A 43 -10.95 0.43 -1.26
N GLU A 44 -10.88 -0.02 -2.51
CA GLU A 44 -12.06 -0.49 -3.22
C GLU A 44 -12.60 -1.75 -2.51
N GLN A 45 -13.93 -1.87 -2.38
CA GLN A 45 -14.54 -3.03 -1.73
C GLN A 45 -14.41 -4.26 -2.63
N GLY A 46 -13.64 -5.24 -2.17
CA GLY A 46 -13.41 -6.51 -2.84
C GLY A 46 -12.09 -7.09 -2.34
N CYS A 47 -12.05 -8.40 -2.04
CA CYS A 47 -10.86 -9.12 -1.59
C CYS A 47 -9.59 -8.58 -2.26
N GLY A 48 -8.51 -8.32 -1.50
CA GLY A 48 -7.19 -7.93 -2.01
C GLY A 48 -6.57 -8.86 -3.07
N CYS A 49 -7.27 -9.94 -3.41
CA CYS A 49 -6.98 -10.88 -4.49
C CYS A 49 -7.63 -10.54 -5.85
N HIS A 50 -8.70 -9.72 -5.86
CA HIS A 50 -9.45 -9.29 -7.05
C HIS A 50 -9.50 -7.77 -7.22
N SER A 51 -9.09 -6.99 -6.22
CA SER A 51 -9.14 -5.53 -6.27
C SER A 51 -8.01 -4.96 -7.13
N ASN A 52 -8.31 -3.92 -7.91
CA ASN A 52 -7.37 -3.21 -8.79
C ASN A 52 -6.32 -2.39 -8.00
N ILE A 53 -6.18 -2.64 -6.69
CA ILE A 53 -5.42 -1.77 -5.80
C ILE A 53 -3.92 -1.76 -6.12
N ALA A 54 -3.36 -2.90 -6.57
CA ALA A 54 -1.97 -2.97 -6.98
C ALA A 54 -1.68 -2.04 -8.17
N SER A 55 -2.55 -2.05 -9.19
CA SER A 55 -2.43 -1.16 -10.35
C SER A 55 -2.60 0.30 -9.94
N VAL A 56 -3.62 0.62 -9.11
CA VAL A 56 -3.87 1.99 -8.63
C VAL A 56 -2.66 2.54 -7.87
N LEU A 57 -2.07 1.75 -6.96
CA LEU A 57 -0.90 2.15 -6.20
C LEU A 57 0.33 2.32 -7.13
N ALA A 58 0.52 1.42 -8.08
CA ALA A 58 1.62 1.49 -9.04
C ALA A 58 1.50 2.73 -9.96
N GLU A 59 0.29 3.04 -10.45
CA GLU A 59 0.01 4.26 -11.23
C GLU A 59 0.25 5.53 -10.42
N GLN A 60 0.03 5.50 -9.11
CA GLN A 60 0.39 6.59 -8.20
C GLN A 60 1.89 6.67 -7.88
N GLY A 61 2.69 5.74 -8.41
CA GLY A 61 4.14 5.69 -8.25
C GLY A 61 4.60 5.07 -6.93
N VAL A 62 3.73 4.33 -6.23
CA VAL A 62 4.13 3.54 -5.06
C VAL A 62 5.09 2.44 -5.50
N THR A 63 6.19 2.30 -4.78
CA THR A 63 7.20 1.26 -5.06
C THR A 63 7.38 0.29 -3.90
N VAL A 64 6.85 0.60 -2.72
CA VAL A 64 6.92 -0.29 -1.55
C VAL A 64 5.57 -0.34 -0.83
N MET A 65 5.15 -1.55 -0.45
CA MET A 65 4.06 -1.82 0.48
C MET A 65 4.65 -2.33 1.80
N LEU A 66 4.42 -1.62 2.90
CA LEU A 66 4.72 -2.12 4.25
C LEU A 66 3.44 -2.76 4.81
N ALA A 67 3.44 -4.08 4.99
CA ALA A 67 2.26 -4.79 5.49
C ALA A 67 2.65 -6.03 6.31
N GLY A 68 2.14 -6.11 7.54
CA GLY A 68 2.32 -7.27 8.42
C GLY A 68 1.53 -8.49 7.93
N GLY A 69 0.20 -8.49 8.10
CA GLY A 69 -0.67 -9.51 7.54
C GLY A 69 -1.03 -9.27 6.07
N ILE A 70 -0.33 -9.99 5.20
CA ILE A 70 -0.59 -10.03 3.76
C ILE A 70 -0.39 -11.45 3.21
N GLY A 71 -1.34 -11.96 2.42
CA GLY A 71 -1.26 -13.30 1.84
C GLY A 71 -0.27 -13.39 0.66
N GLY A 72 0.26 -14.58 0.39
CA GLY A 72 1.22 -14.81 -0.70
C GLY A 72 0.70 -14.46 -2.09
N GLY A 73 -0.59 -14.67 -2.36
CA GLY A 73 -1.21 -14.26 -3.63
C GLY A 73 -1.16 -12.74 -3.84
N ALA A 74 -1.47 -11.95 -2.82
CA ALA A 74 -1.40 -10.49 -2.88
C ALA A 74 0.04 -9.98 -3.05
N ILE A 75 1.01 -10.64 -2.38
CA ILE A 75 2.44 -10.34 -2.59
C ILE A 75 2.83 -10.53 -4.06
N ASN A 76 2.44 -11.65 -4.66
CA ASN A 76 2.77 -11.92 -6.06
C ASN A 76 2.15 -10.86 -6.99
N VAL A 77 0.91 -10.44 -6.74
CA VAL A 77 0.24 -9.38 -7.52
C VAL A 77 1.00 -8.05 -7.38
N LEU A 78 1.35 -7.63 -6.16
CA LEU A 78 2.08 -6.38 -5.93
C LEU A 78 3.47 -6.40 -6.57
N ASN A 79 4.23 -7.48 -6.40
CA ASN A 79 5.55 -7.63 -7.01
C ASN A 79 5.48 -7.58 -8.54
N ASN A 80 4.47 -8.22 -9.14
CA ASN A 80 4.24 -8.18 -10.59
C ASN A 80 3.87 -6.77 -11.09
N SER A 81 3.30 -5.93 -10.24
CA SER A 81 3.04 -4.50 -10.49
C SER A 81 4.25 -3.60 -10.18
N GLY A 82 5.40 -4.15 -9.80
CA GLY A 82 6.61 -3.38 -9.47
C GLY A 82 6.60 -2.79 -8.05
N ILE A 83 5.74 -3.28 -7.17
CA ILE A 83 5.66 -2.87 -5.76
C ILE A 83 6.30 -3.95 -4.89
N GLU A 84 7.42 -3.62 -4.26
CA GLU A 84 8.09 -4.49 -3.30
C GLU A 84 7.26 -4.58 -2.00
N VAL A 85 7.05 -5.79 -1.49
CA VAL A 85 6.43 -5.99 -0.17
C VAL A 85 7.50 -6.21 0.89
N VAL A 86 7.49 -5.37 1.92
CA VAL A 86 8.31 -5.55 3.13
C VAL A 86 7.39 -5.87 4.30
N ARG A 87 7.75 -6.91 5.05
CA ARG A 87 7.05 -7.39 6.26
C ARG A 87 7.88 -7.09 7.50
#